data_AF-A0A392MDU9-F1
#
_entry.id   AF-A0A392MDU9-F1
#
_cell.length_a   1.000
_cell.length_b   1.000
_cell.length_c   1.000
_cell.angle_alpha   90.00
_cell.angle_beta   90.00
_cell.angle_gamma   90.00
#
_symmetry.space_group_name_H-M   'P 1'
#
loop_
_entity.id
_entity.type
_entity.pdbx_description
1 polymer ?
#
loop_
_entity_poly.entity_id
_entity_poly.type
_entity_poly.pdbx_seq_one_letter_code
_entity_poly.pdbx_strand_id
1 'polypeptide(L)'
;DTGRKVEDPELLEAIRLTIINNLIQYHPESSSQLAMGAAFGLLPPKEQVDVDIATHINISADGPDRSLFYVETADRPGLLVDLVKSITDIDIAVESGEFDTE
;
A
#
# COMPACT_ATOMS: atom_id res chain seq x y z
N ASP A 1 -7.65 -3.19 19.17
CA ASP A 1 -9.10 -2.97 19.34
C ASP A 1 -9.41 -1.69 20.13
N THR A 2 -8.99 -0.52 19.62
CA THR A 2 -9.46 0.80 20.09
C THR A 2 -9.30 1.84 18.98
N GLY A 3 -9.73 1.52 17.76
CA GLY A 3 -9.69 2.43 16.60
C GLY A 3 -10.68 3.59 16.72
N ARG A 4 -10.59 4.40 17.77
CA ARG A 4 -11.43 5.58 17.94
C ARG A 4 -10.93 6.71 17.04
N LYS A 5 -11.88 7.39 16.41
CA LYS A 5 -11.61 8.62 15.67
C LYS A 5 -11.05 9.67 16.64
N VAL A 6 -9.92 10.28 16.28
CA VAL A 6 -9.33 11.39 17.03
C VAL A 6 -10.00 12.68 16.57
N GLU A 7 -10.72 13.35 17.48
CA GLU A 7 -11.44 14.61 17.17
C GLU A 7 -10.77 15.83 17.80
N ASP A 8 -9.84 15.62 18.75
CA ASP A 8 -9.10 16.70 19.41
C ASP A 8 -8.02 17.26 18.46
N PRO A 9 -8.10 18.56 18.10
CA PRO A 9 -7.11 19.21 17.24
C PRO A 9 -5.69 19.20 17.80
N GLU A 10 -5.52 19.29 19.12
CA GLU A 10 -4.19 19.30 19.74
C GLU A 10 -3.53 17.92 19.64
N LEU A 11 -4.31 16.86 19.86
CA LEU A 11 -3.86 15.49 19.71
C LEU A 11 -3.55 15.14 18.25
N LEU A 12 -4.35 15.63 17.29
CA LEU A 12 -4.06 15.49 15.86
C LEU A 12 -2.74 16.15 15.48
N GLU A 13 -2.46 17.34 16.02
CA GLU A 13 -1.20 18.04 15.75
C GLU A 13 0.00 17.31 16.37
N ALA A 14 -0.16 16.77 17.57
CA ALA A 14 0.88 15.96 18.22
C ALA A 14 1.20 14.69 17.40
N ILE A 15 0.17 14.01 16.88
CA ILE A 15 0.33 12.85 15.99
C ILE A 15 1.07 13.27 14.71
N ARG A 16 0.66 14.40 14.10
CA ARG A 16 1.30 14.93 12.88
C ARG A 16 2.79 15.20 13.09
N LEU A 17 3.16 15.92 14.15
CA LEU A 17 4.56 16.21 14.47
C LEU A 17 5.37 14.95 14.77
N THR A 18 4.76 13.98 15.45
CA THR A 18 5.39 12.69 15.73
C THR A 18 5.71 11.93 14.44
N ILE A 19 4.79 11.91 13.47
CA ILE A 19 5.02 11.27 12.17
C ILE A 19 6.14 12.00 11.42
N ILE A 20 6.12 13.34 11.37
CA ILE A 20 7.15 14.13 10.69
C ILE A 20 8.54 13.87 11.29
N ASN A 21 8.66 13.86 12.61
CA ASN A 21 9.94 13.60 13.28
C ASN A 21 10.45 12.19 13.00
N ASN A 22 9.58 11.18 12.97
CA ASN A 22 9.97 9.82 12.60
C ASN A 22 10.44 9.75 11.14
N LEU A 23 9.74 10.40 10.21
CA LEU A 23 10.14 10.41 8.80
C LEU A 23 11.52 11.08 8.61
N ILE A 24 11.78 12.21 9.27
CA ILE A 24 13.10 12.87 9.21
C ILE A 24 14.20 11.98 9.80
N GLN A 25 13.90 11.27 10.89
CA GLN A 25 14.88 10.44 11.59
C GLN A 25 15.24 9.17 10.81
N TYR A 26 14.26 8.51 10.19
CA TYR A 26 14.45 7.19 9.56
C TYR A 26 14.51 7.24 8.02
N HIS A 27 13.99 8.29 7.40
CA HIS A 27 13.93 8.48 5.94
C HIS A 27 14.37 9.90 5.55
N PRO A 28 15.68 10.19 5.63
CA PRO A 28 16.21 11.52 5.35
C PRO A 28 15.92 11.99 3.91
N GLU A 29 15.65 11.08 2.98
CA GLU A 29 15.24 11.37 1.60
C GLU A 29 13.90 12.13 1.54
N SER A 30 12.99 11.89 2.49
CA SER A 30 11.68 12.55 2.58
C SER A 30 11.78 13.97 3.17
N SER A 31 12.91 14.35 3.75
CA SER A 31 13.08 15.65 4.43
C SER A 31 12.91 16.86 3.51
N SER A 32 13.34 16.75 2.24
CA SER A 32 13.24 17.84 1.26
C SER A 32 11.78 18.12 0.87
N GLN A 33 10.97 17.08 0.72
CA GLN A 33 9.55 17.18 0.37
C GLN A 33 8.70 17.69 1.54
N LEU A 34 9.08 17.32 2.78
CA LEU A 34 8.46 17.83 3.99
C LEU A 34 8.79 19.31 4.24
N ALA A 35 10.04 19.73 4.00
CA ALA A 35 10.49 21.11 4.21
C ALA A 35 9.91 22.12 3.20
N MET A 36 9.52 21.67 1.99
CA MET A 36 8.89 22.53 0.99
C MET A 36 7.40 22.84 1.26
N GLY A 37 6.80 22.28 2.33
CA GLY A 37 5.36 22.41 2.60
C GLY A 37 4.47 21.74 1.53
N ALA A 38 5.07 21.00 0.59
CA ALA A 38 4.39 20.40 -0.56
C ALA A 38 3.45 19.25 -0.16
N ALA A 39 3.68 18.61 0.98
CA ALA A 39 2.79 17.57 1.50
C ALA A 39 1.46 18.13 2.05
N PHE A 40 1.37 19.44 2.34
CA PHE A 40 0.17 20.05 2.93
C PHE A 40 -0.11 21.44 2.36
N GLY A 41 -0.16 21.57 1.04
CA GLY A 41 -0.75 22.74 0.40
C GLY A 41 -2.26 22.80 0.64
N LEU A 42 -2.81 24.00 0.89
CA LEU A 42 -4.26 24.27 0.85
C LEU A 42 -4.92 23.95 -0.50
N LEU A 43 -4.10 23.71 -1.53
CA LEU A 43 -4.53 23.31 -2.86
C LEU A 43 -4.04 21.88 -3.10
N PRO A 44 -4.92 20.97 -3.54
CA PRO A 44 -4.55 19.61 -3.86
C PRO A 44 -3.42 19.62 -4.90
N PRO A 45 -2.50 18.64 -4.85
CA PRO A 45 -1.45 18.49 -5.85
C PRO A 45 -2.07 18.57 -7.24
N LYS A 46 -1.53 19.43 -8.11
CA LYS A 46 -2.00 19.55 -9.50
C LYS A 46 -1.71 18.30 -10.31
N GLU A 47 -0.71 17.54 -9.89
CA GLU A 47 -0.50 16.17 -10.33
C GLU A 47 -1.40 15.28 -9.49
N GLN A 48 -2.48 14.82 -10.11
CA GLN A 48 -3.06 13.55 -9.69
C GLN A 48 -1.91 12.54 -9.83
N VAL A 49 -1.39 12.05 -8.70
CA VAL A 49 -0.72 10.75 -8.72
C VAL A 49 -1.69 9.83 -9.42
N ASP A 50 -1.28 9.22 -10.51
CA ASP A 50 -2.16 8.37 -11.30
C ASP A 50 -2.73 7.30 -10.36
N VAL A 51 -4.00 7.43 -9.98
CA VAL A 51 -4.66 6.59 -8.97
C VAL A 51 -5.16 5.28 -9.60
N ASP A 52 -4.58 4.91 -10.74
CA ASP A 52 -5.07 3.86 -11.63
C ASP A 52 -4.60 2.46 -11.23
N ILE A 53 -4.08 2.25 -10.01
CA ILE A 53 -3.73 0.90 -9.57
C ILE A 53 -4.18 0.63 -8.14
N ALA A 54 -5.49 0.49 -7.97
CA ALA A 54 -6.02 -0.32 -6.89
C ALA A 54 -5.65 -1.78 -7.15
N THR A 55 -5.09 -2.48 -6.16
CA THR A 55 -4.91 -3.93 -6.26
C THR A 55 -6.28 -4.59 -6.42
N HIS A 56 -6.53 -5.24 -7.55
CA HIS A 56 -7.76 -5.99 -7.80
C HIS A 56 -7.49 -7.49 -7.63
N ILE A 57 -8.40 -8.16 -6.93
CA ILE A 57 -8.32 -9.59 -6.67
C ILE A 57 -9.63 -10.22 -7.17
N ASN A 58 -9.50 -11.27 -7.98
CA ASN A 58 -10.63 -12.06 -8.43
C ASN A 58 -10.40 -13.54 -8.11
N ILE A 59 -11.47 -14.21 -7.67
CA ILE A 59 -11.47 -15.65 -7.40
C ILE A 59 -12.60 -16.25 -8.23
N SER A 60 -12.27 -17.23 -9.06
CA SER A 60 -13.24 -18.00 -9.83
C SER A 60 -13.01 -19.51 -9.63
N ALA A 61 -14.05 -20.31 -9.84
CA ALA A 61 -13.94 -21.76 -9.74
C ALA A 61 -13.16 -22.29 -10.94
N ASP A 62 -12.20 -23.19 -10.70
CA ASP A 62 -11.41 -23.87 -11.75
C ASP A 62 -11.55 -25.40 -11.64
N GLY A 63 -12.75 -25.88 -11.34
CA GLY A 63 -13.03 -27.31 -11.15
C GLY A 63 -13.57 -27.63 -9.75
N PRO A 64 -13.66 -28.91 -9.39
CA PRO A 64 -14.31 -29.34 -8.15
C PRO A 64 -13.49 -29.00 -6.89
N ASP A 65 -12.16 -29.06 -6.99
CA ASP A 65 -11.26 -28.98 -5.82
C ASP A 65 -10.21 -27.85 -5.96
N ARG A 66 -10.39 -26.92 -6.90
CA ARG A 66 -9.44 -25.82 -7.13
C ARG A 66 -10.12 -24.53 -7.59
N SER A 67 -9.41 -23.42 -7.39
CA SER A 67 -9.87 -22.08 -7.76
C SER A 67 -8.76 -21.33 -8.49
N LEU A 68 -9.17 -20.49 -9.43
CA LEU A 68 -8.27 -19.56 -10.11
C LEU A 68 -8.22 -18.26 -9.30
N PHE A 69 -7.02 -17.90 -8.85
CA PHE A 69 -6.73 -16.69 -8.08
C PHE A 69 -5.99 -15.68 -8.96
N TYR A 70 -6.66 -14.59 -9.34
CA TYR A 70 -6.13 -13.56 -10.22
C TYR A 70 -5.88 -12.26 -9.44
N VAL A 71 -4.68 -11.69 -9.60
CA VAL A 71 -4.26 -10.45 -8.93
C VAL A 71 -3.73 -9.48 -9.97
N GLU A 72 -4.34 -8.30 -10.04
CA GLU A 72 -3.91 -7.18 -10.86
C GLU A 72 -3.44 -6.05 -9.94
N THR A 73 -2.20 -5.61 -10.09
CA THR A 73 -1.59 -4.63 -9.18
C THR A 73 -0.39 -3.95 -9.83
N ALA A 74 0.06 -2.85 -9.22
CA ALA A 74 1.17 -2.07 -9.73
C ALA A 74 2.46 -2.88 -9.63
N ASP A 75 3.25 -2.88 -10.70
CA ASP A 75 4.56 -3.51 -10.67
C ASP A 75 5.47 -2.76 -9.69
N ARG A 76 6.16 -3.53 -8.87
CA ARG A 76 7.18 -3.02 -7.96
C ARG A 76 8.23 -4.10 -7.70
N PRO A 77 9.50 -3.71 -7.50
CA PRO A 77 10.54 -4.64 -7.10
C PRO A 77 10.11 -5.49 -5.89
N GLY A 78 10.21 -6.81 -6.04
CA GLY A 78 9.86 -7.77 -4.98
C GLY A 78 8.39 -8.20 -4.92
N LEU A 79 7.51 -7.67 -5.79
CA LEU A 79 6.07 -7.99 -5.79
C LEU A 79 5.79 -9.49 -5.83
N LEU A 80 6.43 -10.22 -6.76
CA LEU A 80 6.23 -11.67 -6.90
C LEU A 80 6.62 -12.42 -5.63
N VAL A 81 7.74 -12.03 -5.01
CA VAL A 81 8.22 -12.65 -3.76
C VAL A 81 7.22 -12.40 -2.64
N ASP A 82 6.69 -11.18 -2.54
CA ASP A 82 5.68 -10.83 -1.54
C ASP A 82 4.37 -11.62 -1.74
N LEU A 83 3.92 -11.81 -2.98
CA LEU A 83 2.73 -12.60 -3.32
C LEU A 83 2.92 -14.08 -2.97
N VAL A 84 4.03 -14.69 -3.41
CA VAL A 84 4.33 -16.11 -3.12
C VAL A 84 4.46 -16.34 -1.62
N LYS A 85 5.12 -15.43 -0.91
CA LYS A 85 5.25 -15.51 0.54
C LYS A 85 3.88 -15.42 1.22
N SER A 86 3.04 -14.46 0.80
CA SER A 86 1.71 -14.29 1.37
C SER A 86 0.83 -15.53 1.19
N ILE A 87 0.88 -16.18 0.03
CA ILE A 87 0.14 -17.43 -0.25
C ILE A 87 0.68 -18.60 0.59
N THR A 88 2.01 -18.67 0.76
CA THR A 88 2.66 -19.70 1.58
C THR A 88 2.34 -19.52 3.06
N ASP A 89 2.34 -18.29 3.55
CA ASP A 89 2.08 -17.95 4.96
C ASP A 89 0.66 -18.32 5.40
N ILE A 90 -0.30 -18.38 4.46
CA ILE A 90 -1.69 -18.78 4.68
C ILE A 90 -1.98 -20.26 4.31
N ASP A 91 -0.93 -21.04 4.03
CA ASP A 91 -1.00 -22.49 3.78
C ASP A 91 -1.92 -22.87 2.59
N ILE A 92 -1.90 -22.06 1.53
CA ILE A 92 -2.60 -22.38 0.28
C ILE A 92 -1.67 -23.16 -0.66
N ALA A 93 -2.11 -24.33 -1.10
CA ALA A 93 -1.40 -25.12 -2.10
C ALA A 93 -1.59 -24.53 -3.51
N VAL A 94 -0.47 -24.27 -4.21
CA VAL A 94 -0.46 -23.74 -5.58
C VAL A 94 -0.11 -24.85 -6.56
N GLU A 95 -1.00 -25.13 -7.52
CA GLU A 95 -0.78 -26.12 -8.59
C GLU A 95 0.06 -25.54 -9.73
N SER A 96 -0.25 -24.30 -10.14
CA SER A 96 0.44 -23.57 -11.20
C SER A 96 0.31 -22.06 -10.99
N GLY A 97 1.14 -21.27 -11.68
CA GLY A 97 1.08 -19.82 -11.66
C GLY A 97 1.67 -19.22 -12.94
N GLU A 98 1.03 -18.16 -13.43
CA GLU A 98 1.44 -17.38 -14.59
C GLU A 98 1.58 -15.91 -14.18
N PHE A 99 2.54 -15.23 -14.78
CA PHE A 99 2.85 -13.83 -14.47
C PHE A 99 3.07 -13.08 -15.78
N ASP A 100 2.25 -12.08 -16.01
CA ASP A 100 2.32 -11.19 -17.17
C ASP A 100 2.62 -9.76 -16.73
N THR A 101 3.44 -9.07 -17.51
CA THR A 101 3.72 -7.64 -17.38
C THR A 101 3.55 -7.01 -18.76
N GLU A 102 2.68 -5.99 -18.87
CA GLU A 102 2.57 -5.17 -20.08
C GLU A 102 3.66 -4.09 -20.18
#